data_AF-A0A8J9T4J4-F1
#
_entry.id   AF-A0A8J9T4J4-F1
#
_cell.length_a   1.000
_cell.length_b   1.000
_cell.length_c   1.000
_cell.angle_alpha   90.00
_cell.angle_beta   90.00
_cell.angle_gamma   90.00
#
_symmetry.space_group_name_H-M   'P 1'
#
loop_
_entity.id
_entity.type
_entity.pdbx_description
1 polymer ?
#
loop_
_entity_poly.entity_id
_entity_poly.type
_entity_poly.pdbx_seq_one_letter_code
_entity_poly.pdbx_strand_id
1 'polypeptide(L)'
;DELQRDLMQERWDLVESYPAQLRSFVPVFTTYTDSAFPSDAPTDKGLRVALRYEVGRFFASVERFKQAASRQALDEAYLAYSEMALHFDRYLRVGGLYTYYDDSISTEPYFQGIADDALVYSDPKTDPPFVRDLVILVRGPEKGKTGIIIGMYSDGTNKSVIKLDRYKGMREIRVVANDWVAKRLGEQDPDDVFLIPRKA
;
A
#
# COMPACT_ATOMS: atom_id res chain seq x y z
N ASP A 1 -0.88 -8.55 5.31
CA ASP A 1 0.05 -9.41 4.57
C ASP A 1 -0.59 -10.71 4.09
N GLU A 2 -1.23 -11.52 4.93
CA GLU A 2 -1.88 -12.79 4.50
C GLU A 2 -2.84 -12.64 3.30
N LEU A 3 -3.73 -11.64 3.34
CA LEU A 3 -4.63 -11.32 2.22
C LEU A 3 -3.90 -11.09 0.89
N GLN A 4 -2.77 -10.37 0.90
CA GLN A 4 -1.99 -10.12 -0.31
C GLN A 4 -1.45 -11.43 -0.88
N ARG A 5 -0.86 -12.28 -0.03
CA ARG A 5 -0.33 -13.57 -0.45
C ARG A 5 -1.42 -14.46 -1.05
N ASP A 6 -2.58 -14.54 -0.38
CA ASP A 6 -3.68 -15.38 -0.84
C ASP A 6 -4.27 -14.85 -2.15
N LEU A 7 -4.29 -13.53 -2.34
CA LEU A 7 -4.66 -12.90 -3.61
C LEU A 7 -3.61 -13.14 -4.72
N MET A 8 -2.31 -13.12 -4.40
CA MET A 8 -1.23 -13.47 -5.33
C MET A 8 -1.28 -14.93 -5.78
N GLN A 9 -1.75 -15.81 -4.90
CA GLN A 9 -1.92 -17.24 -5.15
C GLN A 9 -3.32 -17.59 -5.68
N GLU A 10 -4.18 -16.60 -5.90
CA GLU A 10 -5.55 -16.78 -6.38
C GLU A 10 -6.36 -17.80 -5.54
N ARG A 11 -6.12 -17.81 -4.22
CA ARG A 11 -6.80 -18.65 -3.25
C ARG A 11 -8.17 -18.09 -2.92
N TRP A 12 -9.07 -18.10 -3.92
CA TRP A 12 -10.40 -17.53 -3.82
C TRP A 12 -11.22 -18.07 -2.64
N ASP A 13 -11.00 -19.34 -2.29
CA ASP A 13 -11.57 -20.00 -1.11
C ASP A 13 -11.24 -19.26 0.21
N LEU A 14 -10.04 -18.69 0.30
CA LEU A 14 -9.60 -17.89 1.43
C LEU A 14 -9.98 -16.42 1.25
N VAL A 15 -9.72 -15.88 0.05
CA VAL A 15 -9.90 -14.46 -0.30
C VAL A 15 -11.34 -14.00 -0.05
N GLU A 16 -12.34 -14.82 -0.37
CA GLU A 16 -13.76 -14.49 -0.18
C GLU A 16 -14.17 -14.32 1.30
N SER A 17 -13.39 -14.87 2.25
CA SER A 17 -13.69 -14.78 3.68
C SER A 17 -13.21 -13.47 4.33
N TYR A 18 -12.15 -12.86 3.79
CA TYR A 18 -11.52 -11.67 4.38
C TYR A 18 -12.45 -10.46 4.52
N PRO A 19 -13.35 -10.13 3.57
CA PRO A 19 -14.25 -8.98 3.72
C PRO A 19 -15.08 -9.01 5.01
N ALA A 20 -15.58 -10.19 5.40
CA ALA A 20 -16.36 -10.34 6.62
C ALA A 20 -15.50 -10.14 7.87
N GLN A 21 -14.28 -10.72 7.87
CA GLN A 21 -13.32 -10.54 8.95
C GLN A 21 -12.92 -9.06 9.10
N LEU A 22 -12.61 -8.39 7.99
CA LEU A 22 -12.23 -6.98 7.99
C LEU A 22 -13.35 -6.08 8.49
N ARG A 23 -14.60 -6.33 8.06
CA ARG A 23 -15.78 -5.61 8.57
C ARG A 23 -15.98 -5.76 10.08
N SER A 24 -15.55 -6.86 10.69
CA SER A 24 -15.66 -7.04 12.14
C SER A 24 -14.84 -6.01 12.94
N PHE A 25 -13.85 -5.35 12.33
CA PHE A 25 -13.03 -4.32 12.96
C PHE A 25 -13.66 -2.92 12.95
N VAL A 26 -14.80 -2.69 12.26
CA VAL A 26 -15.47 -1.37 12.26
C VAL A 26 -15.62 -0.76 13.66
N PRO A 27 -16.09 -1.49 14.69
CA PRO A 27 -16.23 -0.93 16.04
C PRO A 27 -14.89 -0.51 16.65
N VAL A 28 -13.79 -1.21 16.33
CA VAL A 28 -12.45 -0.89 16.82
C VAL A 28 -11.97 0.45 16.24
N PHE A 29 -12.11 0.65 14.93
CA PHE A 29 -11.76 1.91 14.28
C PHE A 29 -12.58 3.08 14.81
N THR A 30 -13.89 2.89 14.98
CA THR A 30 -14.78 3.92 15.53
C THR A 30 -14.37 4.28 16.96
N THR A 31 -14.22 3.27 17.82
CA THR A 31 -13.89 3.47 19.24
C THR A 31 -12.53 4.16 19.40
N TYR A 32 -11.51 3.74 18.66
CA TYR A 32 -10.19 4.38 18.71
C TYR A 32 -10.28 5.84 18.24
N THR A 33 -10.95 6.10 17.11
CA THR A 33 -11.05 7.46 16.56
C THR A 33 -11.75 8.43 17.51
N ASP A 34 -12.78 7.95 18.23
CA ASP A 34 -13.51 8.76 19.20
C ASP A 34 -12.75 8.94 20.52
N SER A 35 -11.98 7.92 20.94
CA SER A 35 -11.27 7.92 22.23
C SER A 35 -9.90 8.61 22.17
N ALA A 36 -9.18 8.49 21.05
CA ALA A 36 -7.83 9.03 20.88
C ALA A 36 -7.81 10.57 20.83
N PHE A 37 -8.92 11.18 20.40
CA PHE A 37 -9.06 12.63 20.28
C PHE A 37 -10.38 13.05 20.95
N PRO A 38 -10.46 13.07 22.30
CA PRO A 38 -11.75 13.22 22.99
C PRO A 38 -12.21 14.67 23.13
N SER A 39 -11.35 15.66 22.86
CA SER A 39 -11.67 17.06 23.16
C SER A 39 -12.48 17.74 22.05
N ASP A 40 -13.09 18.88 22.41
CA ASP A 40 -13.80 19.76 21.48
C ASP A 40 -12.90 20.78 20.78
N ALA A 41 -11.58 20.71 21.00
CA ALA A 41 -10.61 21.55 20.34
C ALA A 41 -10.73 21.43 18.81
N PRO A 42 -10.56 22.52 18.05
CA PRO A 42 -10.63 22.49 16.59
C PRO A 42 -9.68 21.47 15.94
N THR A 43 -8.49 21.26 16.53
CA THR A 43 -7.50 20.28 16.08
C THR A 43 -8.02 18.86 16.19
N ASP A 44 -8.56 18.49 17.35
CA ASP A 44 -9.09 17.14 17.62
C ASP A 44 -10.31 16.87 16.73
N LYS A 45 -11.19 17.86 16.56
CA LYS A 45 -12.31 17.78 15.60
C LYS A 45 -11.82 17.51 14.18
N GLY A 46 -10.81 18.25 13.73
CA GLY A 46 -10.19 18.06 12.41
C GLY A 46 -9.61 16.66 12.24
N LEU A 47 -8.88 16.16 13.24
CA LEU A 47 -8.27 14.82 13.23
C LEU A 47 -9.33 13.72 13.20
N ARG A 48 -10.40 13.82 14.01
CA ARG A 48 -11.52 12.85 13.97
C ARG A 48 -12.16 12.80 12.58
N VAL A 49 -12.37 13.95 11.94
CA VAL A 49 -12.92 14.01 10.57
C VAL A 49 -11.99 13.33 9.56
N ALA A 50 -10.70 13.63 9.60
CA ALA A 50 -9.71 13.02 8.71
C ALA A 50 -9.63 11.49 8.90
N LEU A 51 -9.60 11.02 10.16
CA LEU A 51 -9.57 9.59 10.46
C LEU A 51 -10.84 8.88 10.00
N ARG A 52 -12.02 9.44 10.27
CA ARG A 52 -13.30 8.90 9.79
C ARG A 52 -13.37 8.86 8.27
N TYR A 53 -12.79 9.85 7.59
CA TYR A 53 -12.69 9.86 6.13
C TYR A 53 -11.88 8.66 5.62
N GLU A 54 -10.68 8.42 6.17
CA GLU A 54 -9.84 7.28 5.78
C GLU A 54 -10.51 5.93 6.12
N VAL A 55 -11.15 5.81 7.28
CA VAL A 55 -11.94 4.61 7.66
C VAL A 55 -13.08 4.36 6.68
N GLY A 56 -13.83 5.41 6.32
CA GLY A 56 -14.93 5.29 5.36
C GLY A 56 -14.45 4.82 3.99
N ARG A 57 -13.33 5.37 3.51
CA ARG A 57 -12.69 4.97 2.26
C ARG A 57 -12.19 3.53 2.31
N PHE A 58 -11.54 3.12 3.40
CA PHE A 58 -11.11 1.75 3.64
C PHE A 58 -12.27 0.76 3.50
N PHE A 59 -13.37 0.97 4.24
CA PHE A 59 -14.51 0.05 4.22
C PHE A 59 -15.32 0.10 2.92
N ALA A 60 -15.35 1.23 2.23
CA ALA A 60 -15.88 1.30 0.86
C ALA A 60 -15.06 0.43 -0.11
N SER A 61 -13.73 0.38 0.06
CA SER A 61 -12.86 -0.50 -0.72
C SER A 61 -12.97 -1.96 -0.28
N VAL A 62 -13.20 -2.26 1.01
CA VAL A 62 -13.55 -3.63 1.46
C VAL A 62 -14.79 -4.16 0.74
N GLU A 63 -15.80 -3.31 0.50
CA GLU A 63 -17.00 -3.77 -0.19
C GLU A 63 -16.79 -3.96 -1.70
N ARG A 64 -15.99 -3.10 -2.33
CA ARG A 64 -15.53 -3.33 -3.71
C ARG A 64 -14.71 -4.62 -3.81
N PHE A 65 -13.85 -4.88 -2.84
CA PHE A 65 -13.07 -6.12 -2.76
C PHE A 65 -13.96 -7.35 -2.63
N LYS A 66 -15.01 -7.31 -1.78
CA LYS A 66 -15.99 -8.40 -1.67
C LYS A 66 -16.64 -8.72 -3.02
N GLN A 67 -17.07 -7.69 -3.75
CA GLN A 67 -17.69 -7.86 -5.07
C GLN A 67 -16.71 -8.46 -6.08
N ALA A 68 -15.48 -7.94 -6.13
CA ALA A 68 -14.42 -8.45 -7.00
C ALA A 68 -14.07 -9.92 -6.68
N ALA A 69 -13.89 -10.25 -5.40
CA ALA A 69 -13.60 -11.60 -4.93
C ALA A 69 -14.71 -12.59 -5.29
N SER A 70 -15.97 -12.22 -5.10
CA SER A 70 -17.12 -13.09 -5.43
C SER A 70 -17.24 -13.42 -6.93
N ARG A 71 -16.65 -12.57 -7.79
CA ARG A 71 -16.59 -12.76 -9.24
C ARG A 71 -15.23 -13.28 -9.69
N GLN A 72 -14.30 -13.48 -8.76
CA GLN A 72 -12.90 -13.86 -9.02
C GLN A 72 -12.21 -12.92 -10.02
N ALA A 73 -12.58 -11.62 -9.97
CA ALA A 73 -12.03 -10.59 -10.84
C ALA A 73 -10.69 -10.08 -10.27
N LEU A 74 -9.58 -10.72 -10.67
CA LEU A 74 -8.26 -10.49 -10.09
C LEU A 74 -7.82 -9.02 -10.12
N ASP A 75 -7.95 -8.35 -11.26
CA ASP A 75 -7.53 -6.95 -11.43
C ASP A 75 -8.34 -6.00 -10.54
N GLU A 76 -9.66 -6.21 -10.47
CA GLU A 76 -10.54 -5.44 -9.59
C GLU A 76 -10.24 -5.70 -8.11
N ALA A 77 -9.92 -6.95 -7.76
CA ALA A 77 -9.57 -7.35 -6.41
C ALA A 77 -8.25 -6.70 -5.98
N TYR A 78 -7.23 -6.66 -6.84
CA TYR A 78 -6.00 -5.93 -6.56
C TYR A 78 -6.21 -4.43 -6.41
N LEU A 79 -7.00 -3.83 -7.30
CA LEU A 79 -7.30 -2.40 -7.19
C LEU A 79 -7.98 -2.08 -5.86
N ALA A 80 -9.00 -2.84 -5.47
CA ALA A 80 -9.68 -2.66 -4.20
C ALA A 80 -8.76 -2.94 -3.00
N TYR A 81 -7.92 -3.97 -3.07
CA TYR A 81 -6.89 -4.27 -2.06
C TYR A 81 -5.90 -3.11 -1.91
N SER A 82 -5.45 -2.51 -3.01
CA SER A 82 -4.52 -1.39 -3.00
C SER A 82 -5.10 -0.14 -2.31
N GLU A 83 -6.38 0.14 -2.55
CA GLU A 83 -7.08 1.23 -1.88
C GLU A 83 -7.27 0.94 -0.39
N MET A 84 -7.60 -0.30 -0.02
CA MET A 84 -7.65 -0.71 1.38
C MET A 84 -6.30 -0.48 2.06
N ALA A 85 -5.20 -0.97 1.47
CA ALA A 85 -3.87 -0.80 2.02
C ALA A 85 -3.51 0.69 2.17
N LEU A 86 -3.78 1.50 1.15
CA LEU A 86 -3.50 2.94 1.14
C LEU A 86 -4.26 3.68 2.25
N HIS A 87 -5.57 3.46 2.36
CA HIS A 87 -6.41 4.16 3.32
C HIS A 87 -6.11 3.71 4.75
N PHE A 88 -5.72 2.45 4.96
CA PHE A 88 -5.23 1.99 6.24
C PHE A 88 -3.88 2.62 6.62
N ASP A 89 -2.90 2.68 5.72
CA ASP A 89 -1.62 3.37 5.96
C ASP A 89 -1.82 4.85 6.29
N ARG A 90 -2.69 5.56 5.56
CA ARG A 90 -3.04 6.95 5.87
C ARG A 90 -3.71 7.12 7.22
N TYR A 91 -4.63 6.22 7.58
CA TYR A 91 -5.24 6.22 8.90
C TYR A 91 -4.20 6.10 10.01
N LEU A 92 -3.23 5.17 9.88
CA LEU A 92 -2.15 5.01 10.84
C LEU A 92 -1.27 6.26 10.94
N ARG A 93 -0.95 6.91 9.81
CA ARG A 93 -0.17 8.17 9.79
C ARG A 93 -0.89 9.30 10.51
N VAL A 94 -2.16 9.54 10.16
CA VAL A 94 -2.97 10.62 10.72
C VAL A 94 -3.23 10.40 12.21
N GLY A 95 -3.39 9.13 12.61
CA GLY A 95 -3.58 8.76 14.02
C GLY A 95 -2.30 8.83 14.86
N GLY A 96 -1.14 9.13 14.27
CA GLY A 96 0.15 9.11 14.98
C GLY A 96 0.53 7.71 15.48
N LEU A 97 0.05 6.66 14.81
CA LEU A 97 0.26 5.27 15.21
C LEU A 97 1.59 4.69 14.70
N TYR A 98 2.34 5.47 13.91
CA TYR A 98 3.71 5.14 13.56
C TYR A 98 4.69 5.68 14.61
N THR A 99 5.48 4.78 15.20
CA THR A 99 6.48 5.10 16.23
C THR A 99 7.67 5.90 15.67
N TYR A 100 7.94 5.74 14.38
CA TYR A 100 8.99 6.44 13.66
C TYR A 100 8.36 7.10 12.44
N TYR A 101 8.94 8.20 11.98
CA TYR A 101 8.70 8.68 10.62
C TYR A 101 9.99 8.48 9.85
N ASP A 102 9.90 8.22 8.55
CA ASP A 102 11.04 8.52 7.70
C ASP A 102 11.15 10.05 7.66
N ASP A 103 12.09 10.56 8.44
CA ASP A 103 12.42 11.95 8.58
C ASP A 103 13.14 12.51 7.35
N SER A 104 13.49 11.66 6.37
CA SER A 104 13.95 12.10 5.06
C SER A 104 12.78 12.50 4.17
N ILE A 105 12.66 13.82 3.92
CA ILE A 105 11.64 14.40 3.03
C ILE A 105 11.85 13.95 1.58
N SER A 106 13.10 13.71 1.18
CA SER A 106 13.46 13.19 -0.13
C SER A 106 14.80 12.47 -0.08
N THR A 107 14.88 11.32 -0.74
CA THR A 107 16.12 10.59 -0.98
C THR A 107 16.82 11.02 -2.27
N GLU A 108 16.16 11.78 -3.17
CA GLU A 108 16.74 12.23 -4.44
C GLU A 108 18.11 12.92 -4.30
N PRO A 109 18.34 13.80 -3.30
CA PRO A 109 19.64 14.46 -3.13
C PRO A 109 20.80 13.47 -2.97
N TYR A 110 20.57 12.32 -2.36
CA TYR A 110 21.60 11.28 -2.19
C TYR A 110 21.97 10.59 -3.51
N PHE A 111 21.12 10.69 -4.53
CA PHE A 111 21.36 10.15 -5.86
C PHE A 111 21.88 11.20 -6.85
N GLN A 112 22.15 12.44 -6.41
CA GLN A 112 22.77 13.44 -7.26
C GLN A 112 24.22 13.03 -7.60
N GLY A 113 24.52 12.92 -8.89
CA GLY A 113 25.85 12.54 -9.38
C GLY A 113 26.14 11.03 -9.34
N ILE A 114 25.21 10.21 -8.82
CA ILE A 114 25.23 8.76 -9.03
C ILE A 114 24.71 8.50 -10.45
N ALA A 115 25.46 7.74 -11.23
CA ALA A 115 25.03 7.35 -12.56
C ALA A 115 23.76 6.48 -12.47
N ASP A 116 22.78 6.72 -13.35
CA ASP A 116 21.47 6.03 -13.28
C ASP A 116 21.60 4.50 -13.48
N ASP A 117 22.70 4.03 -14.06
CA ASP A 117 23.05 2.61 -14.20
C ASP A 117 23.49 1.93 -12.88
N ALA A 118 23.74 2.71 -11.82
CA ALA A 118 24.00 2.16 -10.49
C ALA A 118 22.76 1.51 -9.86
N LEU A 119 21.56 1.87 -10.34
CA LEU A 119 20.31 1.22 -9.98
C LEU A 119 19.99 0.16 -11.05
N VAL A 120 19.91 -1.10 -10.64
CA VAL A 120 19.71 -2.24 -11.56
C VAL A 120 18.21 -2.47 -11.77
N TYR A 121 17.67 -1.94 -12.87
CA TYR A 121 16.24 -2.04 -13.23
C TYR A 121 16.02 -2.17 -14.75
N SER A 122 14.87 -2.66 -15.18
CA SER A 122 14.51 -2.72 -16.61
C SER A 122 13.96 -1.38 -17.10
N ASP A 123 14.27 -1.00 -18.35
CA ASP A 123 13.76 0.25 -18.91
C ASP A 123 12.22 0.25 -18.91
N PRO A 124 11.57 1.15 -18.14
CA PRO A 124 10.11 1.18 -18.01
C PRO A 124 9.37 1.43 -19.33
N LYS A 125 10.06 1.97 -20.35
CA LYS A 125 9.46 2.18 -21.67
C LYS A 125 9.31 0.89 -22.46
N THR A 126 10.28 -0.02 -22.33
CA THR A 126 10.30 -1.28 -23.07
C THR A 126 9.72 -2.44 -22.26
N ASP A 127 9.80 -2.35 -20.94
CA ASP A 127 9.36 -3.38 -20.00
C ASP A 127 8.65 -2.74 -18.78
N PRO A 128 7.45 -2.17 -18.98
CA PRO A 128 6.73 -1.47 -17.92
C PRO A 128 6.33 -2.44 -16.78
N PRO A 129 6.39 -1.98 -15.51
CA PRO A 129 5.98 -2.80 -14.37
C PRO A 129 4.46 -2.95 -14.29
N PHE A 130 4.02 -4.09 -13.78
CA PHE A 130 2.62 -4.46 -13.55
C PHE A 130 2.39 -4.84 -12.09
N VAL A 131 1.12 -4.99 -11.72
CA VAL A 131 0.72 -5.50 -10.40
C VAL A 131 1.42 -6.85 -10.13
N ARG A 132 1.97 -7.00 -8.92
CA ARG A 132 2.81 -8.11 -8.41
C ARG A 132 4.30 -8.02 -8.75
N ASP A 133 4.73 -7.10 -9.61
CA ASP A 133 6.15 -6.93 -9.88
C ASP A 133 6.87 -6.26 -8.71
N LEU A 134 8.07 -6.75 -8.43
CA LEU A 134 9.03 -6.07 -7.56
C LEU A 134 9.66 -4.91 -8.32
N VAL A 135 9.68 -3.75 -7.67
CA VAL A 135 9.99 -2.48 -8.32
C VAL A 135 10.97 -1.64 -7.51
N ILE A 136 11.55 -0.68 -8.20
CA ILE A 136 12.33 0.41 -7.64
C ILE A 136 11.75 1.74 -8.13
N LEU A 137 11.75 2.74 -7.26
CA LEU A 137 11.41 4.10 -7.63
C LEU A 137 12.63 4.79 -8.23
N VAL A 138 12.53 5.20 -9.49
CA VAL A 138 13.65 5.82 -10.23
C VAL A 138 13.59 7.35 -10.23
N ARG A 139 12.50 7.92 -9.73
CA ARG A 139 12.22 9.36 -9.65
C ARG A 139 11.36 9.70 -8.43
N GLY A 140 11.33 10.99 -8.08
CA GLY A 140 10.52 11.52 -7.00
C GLY A 140 11.20 11.37 -5.64
N PRO A 141 10.57 11.89 -4.57
CA PRO A 141 11.18 11.98 -3.23
C PRO A 141 11.59 10.64 -2.63
N GLU A 142 11.12 9.54 -3.19
CA GLU A 142 11.38 8.18 -2.72
C GLU A 142 12.36 7.43 -3.66
N LYS A 143 13.12 8.14 -4.53
CA LYS A 143 14.09 7.54 -5.47
C LYS A 143 15.01 6.55 -4.75
N GLY A 144 15.23 5.40 -5.36
CA GLY A 144 16.03 4.29 -4.83
C GLY A 144 15.29 3.35 -3.90
N LYS A 145 14.10 3.71 -3.38
CA LYS A 145 13.31 2.78 -2.55
C LYS A 145 12.70 1.68 -3.40
N THR A 146 12.65 0.49 -2.82
CA THR A 146 12.11 -0.73 -3.44
C THR A 146 10.78 -1.13 -2.81
N GLY A 147 10.03 -1.98 -3.51
CA GLY A 147 8.76 -2.51 -3.04
C GLY A 147 8.06 -3.36 -4.10
N ILE A 148 6.75 -3.50 -3.97
CA ILE A 148 5.89 -4.25 -4.88
C ILE A 148 4.71 -3.40 -5.36
N ILE A 149 4.35 -3.52 -6.65
CA ILE A 149 3.10 -2.92 -7.16
C ILE A 149 1.92 -3.73 -6.65
N ILE A 150 1.03 -3.09 -5.90
CA ILE A 150 -0.20 -3.72 -5.40
C ILE A 150 -1.47 -3.21 -6.10
N GLY A 151 -1.36 -2.18 -6.95
CA GLY A 151 -2.46 -1.70 -7.77
C GLY A 151 -2.01 -0.67 -8.82
N MET A 152 -2.77 -0.56 -9.89
CA MET A 152 -2.58 0.46 -10.94
C MET A 152 -3.93 1.06 -11.29
N TYR A 153 -4.01 2.39 -11.35
CA TYR A 153 -5.26 3.07 -11.69
C TYR A 153 -5.46 3.12 -13.20
N SER A 154 -6.61 2.62 -13.65
CA SER A 154 -7.03 2.62 -15.07
C SER A 154 -7.87 3.84 -15.47
N ASP A 155 -8.05 4.80 -14.56
CA ASP A 155 -8.87 6.01 -14.73
C ASP A 155 -8.16 7.14 -15.53
N GLY A 156 -7.04 6.82 -16.17
CA GLY A 156 -6.23 7.79 -16.92
C GLY A 156 -5.31 8.66 -16.04
N THR A 157 -5.31 8.48 -14.71
CA THR A 157 -4.39 9.23 -13.83
C THR A 157 -2.93 8.82 -13.97
N ASN A 158 -2.65 7.69 -14.64
CA ASN A 158 -1.30 7.13 -14.84
C ASN A 158 -0.53 6.99 -13.52
N LYS A 159 -1.20 6.45 -12.50
CA LYS A 159 -0.65 6.26 -11.17
C LYS A 159 -0.67 4.79 -10.74
N SER A 160 0.37 4.41 -10.01
CA SER A 160 0.54 3.09 -9.41
C SER A 160 0.57 3.20 -7.89
N VAL A 161 0.06 2.16 -7.23
CA VAL A 161 0.08 2.01 -5.77
C VAL A 161 1.18 1.02 -5.41
N ILE A 162 2.18 1.51 -4.69
CA ILE A 162 3.38 0.77 -4.33
C ILE A 162 3.37 0.52 -2.83
N LYS A 163 3.54 -0.74 -2.45
CA LYS A 163 3.85 -1.13 -1.08
C LYS A 163 5.37 -1.19 -0.95
N LEU A 164 5.95 -0.21 -0.27
CA LEU A 164 7.40 -0.13 -0.10
C LEU A 164 7.91 -1.24 0.81
N ASP A 165 9.19 -1.58 0.68
CA ASP A 165 9.86 -2.48 1.61
C ASP A 165 9.92 -1.88 3.02
N ARG A 166 10.06 -2.75 4.03
CA ARG A 166 10.02 -2.29 5.42
C ARG A 166 11.23 -1.41 5.73
N TYR A 167 10.98 -0.27 6.37
CA TYR A 167 12.00 0.57 6.95
C TYR A 167 11.71 0.78 8.43
N LYS A 168 12.68 0.42 9.29
CA LYS A 168 12.54 0.48 10.76
C LYS A 168 11.24 -0.17 11.28
N GLY A 169 10.86 -1.31 10.68
CA GLY A 169 9.67 -2.07 11.05
C GLY A 169 8.34 -1.59 10.45
N MET A 170 8.32 -0.42 9.81
CA MET A 170 7.13 0.15 9.18
C MET A 170 7.08 -0.18 7.70
N ARG A 171 5.86 -0.26 7.15
CA ARG A 171 5.64 -0.51 5.74
C ARG A 171 4.67 0.51 5.19
N GLU A 172 5.13 1.27 4.21
CA GLU A 172 4.41 2.42 3.69
C GLU A 172 3.74 2.11 2.36
N ILE A 173 2.57 2.73 2.13
CA ILE A 173 1.91 2.70 0.83
C ILE A 173 2.08 4.05 0.16
N ARG A 174 2.50 4.05 -1.10
CA ARG A 174 2.69 5.26 -1.91
C ARG A 174 1.87 5.18 -3.17
N VAL A 175 1.33 6.32 -3.57
CA VAL A 175 0.76 6.52 -4.90
C VAL A 175 1.74 7.38 -5.68
N VAL A 176 2.28 6.83 -6.76
CA VAL A 176 3.31 7.49 -7.57
C VAL A 176 2.90 7.50 -9.04
N ALA A 177 3.48 8.38 -9.84
CA ALA A 177 3.30 8.35 -11.28
C ALA A 177 3.94 7.09 -11.87
N ASN A 178 3.32 6.52 -12.92
CA ASN A 178 3.80 5.27 -13.52
C ASN A 178 5.23 5.40 -14.08
N ASP A 179 5.62 6.58 -14.56
CA ASP A 179 6.97 6.83 -15.08
C ASP A 179 8.04 6.94 -13.99
N TRP A 180 7.66 6.87 -12.71
CA TRP A 180 8.59 6.82 -11.58
C TRP A 180 8.96 5.40 -11.18
N VAL A 181 8.29 4.39 -11.75
CA VAL A 181 8.40 2.99 -11.30
C VAL A 181 9.07 2.15 -12.39
N ALA A 182 10.08 1.39 -12.00
CA ALA A 182 10.76 0.44 -12.88
C ALA A 182 10.77 -0.95 -12.25
N LYS A 183 10.73 -2.02 -13.06
CA LYS A 183 10.93 -3.37 -12.52
C LYS A 183 12.36 -3.52 -12.03
N ARG A 184 12.52 -4.00 -10.81
CA ARG A 184 13.83 -4.27 -10.23
C ARG A 184 14.47 -5.47 -10.94
N LEU A 185 15.75 -5.41 -11.25
CA LEU A 185 16.52 -6.53 -11.81
C LEU A 185 17.54 -7.05 -10.78
N GLY A 186 17.98 -8.31 -10.90
CA GLY A 186 18.99 -8.92 -10.03
C GLY A 186 18.42 -9.79 -8.89
N GLU A 187 19.23 -10.07 -7.85
CA GLU A 187 18.76 -10.79 -6.65
C GLU A 187 17.68 -9.98 -5.93
N GLN A 188 16.55 -10.66 -5.72
CA GLN A 188 15.36 -10.11 -5.09
C GLN A 188 15.07 -10.95 -3.84
N ASP A 189 15.17 -10.34 -2.67
CA ASP A 189 14.49 -10.89 -1.52
C ASP A 189 12.98 -10.88 -1.84
N PRO A 190 12.28 -12.01 -1.70
CA PRO A 190 10.84 -12.02 -1.89
C PRO A 190 10.20 -11.07 -0.86
N ASP A 191 9.09 -10.41 -1.22
CA ASP A 191 8.32 -9.63 -0.23
C ASP A 191 8.10 -10.49 1.02
N ASP A 192 8.35 -9.93 2.22
CA ASP A 192 8.11 -10.54 3.53
C ASP A 192 6.82 -11.39 3.61
N VAL A 193 5.80 -11.03 2.83
CA VAL A 193 4.55 -11.78 2.70
C VAL A 193 4.77 -13.27 2.40
N PHE A 194 5.82 -13.61 1.66
CA PHE A 194 6.20 -14.97 1.31
C PHE A 194 7.03 -15.69 2.39
N LEU A 195 7.54 -14.95 3.36
CA LEU A 195 8.28 -15.48 4.50
C LEU A 195 7.37 -15.86 5.68
N ILE A 196 6.07 -15.52 5.62
CA ILE A 196 5.10 -15.82 6.68
C ILE A 196 4.84 -17.34 6.74
N PRO A 197 5.20 -18.05 7.83
CA PRO A 197 4.98 -19.50 7.96
C PRO A 197 3.48 -19.84 7.98
N ARG A 198 3.10 -20.96 7.36
CA ARG A 198 1.76 -21.53 7.59
C ARG A 198 1.77 -22.31 8.90
N LYS A 199 0.78 -22.07 9.76
CA LYS A 199 0.39 -23.09 10.73
C LYS A 199 -0.27 -24.21 9.92
N ALA A 200 0.35 -25.41 9.97
CA ALA A 200 -0.18 -26.62 9.37
C ALA A 200 -1.51 -27.04 10.03
#